data_AF-A0A1I0U1C8-F1
#
_entry.id   AF-A0A1I0U1C8-F1
#
_cell.length_a   1.000
_cell.length_b   1.000
_cell.length_c   1.000
_cell.angle_alpha   90.00
_cell.angle_beta   90.00
_cell.angle_gamma   90.00
#
_symmetry.space_group_name_H-M   'P 1'
#
loop_
_entity.id
_entity.type
_entity.pdbx_description
1 polymer ?
#
loop_
_entity_poly.entity_id
_entity_poly.type
_entity_poly.pdbx_seq_one_letter_code
_entity_poly.pdbx_strand_id
1 'polypeptide(L)'
;MKRYMMRIEGMTCPSCEKHIASILKQIGAKSIDVSFRRREAVFELPHANVETAKQAITMAGYEPIEAGEVDATREYDYIIIGSGAAAFASAIEASKYGAKVVMIERGTIGGTCVNIGCVPSKTLLRAGEINYIN
;
A
#
# COMPACT_ATOMS: atom_id res chain seq x y z
N MET A 1 3.03 -23.40 5.86
CA MET A 1 1.77 -22.62 5.85
C MET A 1 1.73 -21.91 4.51
N LYS A 2 0.58 -21.94 3.82
CA LYS A 2 0.43 -21.28 2.51
C LYS A 2 -0.19 -19.91 2.71
N ARG A 3 0.31 -18.92 1.99
CA ARG A 3 -0.24 -17.55 2.03
C ARG A 3 -1.18 -17.37 0.84
N TYR A 4 -2.28 -16.69 1.09
CA TYR A 4 -3.32 -16.43 0.11
C TYR A 4 -3.55 -14.93 0.02
N MET A 5 -3.78 -14.45 -1.20
CA MET A 5 -4.32 -13.12 -1.46
C MET A 5 -5.74 -13.31 -1.97
N MET A 6 -6.67 -12.59 -1.37
CA MET A 6 -8.07 -12.58 -1.76
C MET A 6 -8.53 -11.17 -2.06
N ARG A 7 -9.09 -10.96 -3.24
CA ARG A 7 -9.82 -9.74 -3.59
C ARG A 7 -11.24 -9.79 -3.03
N ILE A 8 -11.62 -8.73 -2.35
CA ILE A 8 -12.89 -8.64 -1.63
C ILE A 8 -13.57 -7.31 -1.97
N GLU A 9 -14.79 -7.37 -2.49
CA GLU A 9 -15.68 -6.23 -2.67
C GLU A 9 -16.62 -6.03 -1.48
N GLY A 10 -17.15 -4.80 -1.36
CA GLY A 10 -17.96 -4.37 -0.22
C GLY A 10 -17.17 -3.69 0.92
N MET A 11 -15.83 -3.70 0.86
CA MET A 11 -15.01 -2.89 1.79
C MET A 11 -15.01 -1.42 1.39
N THR A 12 -15.58 -0.55 2.23
CA THR A 12 -15.70 0.89 1.96
C THR A 12 -14.99 1.77 2.99
N CYS A 13 -14.55 1.21 4.13
CA CYS A 13 -13.93 1.98 5.20
C CYS A 13 -12.92 1.14 6.02
N PRO A 14 -12.09 1.79 6.87
CA PRO A 14 -11.16 1.10 7.77
C PRO A 14 -11.83 0.14 8.76
N SER A 15 -13.11 0.35 9.10
CA SER A 15 -13.86 -0.57 9.96
C SER A 15 -14.08 -1.92 9.27
N CYS A 16 -14.30 -1.92 7.94
CA CYS A 16 -14.42 -3.14 7.15
C CYS A 16 -13.12 -3.97 7.19
N GLU A 17 -11.95 -3.31 7.15
CA GLU A 17 -10.65 -4.00 7.27
C GLU A 17 -10.55 -4.77 8.59
N LYS A 18 -10.89 -4.13 9.71
CA LYS A 18 -10.87 -4.76 11.03
C LYS A 18 -11.86 -5.91 11.13
N HIS A 19 -13.04 -5.75 10.54
CA HIS A 19 -14.07 -6.78 10.55
C HIS A 19 -13.61 -8.04 9.82
N ILE A 20 -13.11 -7.89 8.58
CA ILE A 20 -12.56 -9.00 7.79
C ILE A 20 -11.34 -9.62 8.49
N ALA A 21 -10.45 -8.82 9.07
CA ALA A 21 -9.31 -9.34 9.82
C ALA A 21 -9.74 -10.18 11.02
N SER A 22 -10.81 -9.79 11.73
CA SER A 22 -11.38 -10.56 12.84
C SER A 22 -11.94 -11.91 12.38
N ILE A 23 -12.70 -11.92 11.27
CA ILE A 23 -13.26 -13.14 10.68
C ILE A 23 -12.14 -14.09 10.26
N LEU A 24 -11.14 -13.59 9.54
CA LEU A 24 -9.97 -14.37 9.12
C LEU A 24 -9.19 -14.93 10.33
N LYS A 25 -9.13 -14.18 11.44
CA LYS A 25 -8.50 -14.66 12.67
C LYS A 25 -9.29 -15.79 13.34
N GLN A 26 -10.62 -15.73 13.32
CA GLN A 26 -11.49 -16.78 13.90
C GLN A 26 -11.37 -18.11 13.17
N ILE A 27 -11.15 -18.09 11.86
CA ILE A 27 -10.90 -19.30 11.05
C ILE A 27 -9.45 -19.82 11.16
N GLY A 28 -8.64 -19.22 12.03
CA GLY A 28 -7.27 -19.66 12.30
C GLY A 28 -6.22 -19.11 11.34
N ALA A 29 -6.53 -18.05 10.57
CA ALA A 29 -5.53 -17.42 9.72
C ALA A 29 -4.47 -16.67 10.56
N LYS A 30 -3.23 -16.69 10.08
CA LYS A 30 -2.09 -15.94 10.63
C LYS A 30 -1.61 -14.89 9.63
N SER A 31 -0.76 -13.96 10.08
CA SER A 31 -0.12 -12.96 9.21
C SER A 31 -1.13 -12.21 8.32
N ILE A 32 -2.21 -11.70 8.94
CA ILE A 32 -3.34 -11.08 8.25
C ILE A 32 -3.05 -9.60 7.96
N ASP A 33 -3.08 -9.22 6.69
CA ASP A 33 -2.98 -7.84 6.20
C ASP A 33 -4.17 -7.55 5.27
N VAL A 34 -5.08 -6.70 5.70
CA VAL A 34 -6.31 -6.35 4.96
C VAL A 34 -6.27 -4.88 4.60
N SER A 35 -6.59 -4.55 3.35
CA SER A 35 -6.65 -3.16 2.91
C SER A 35 -7.88 -2.89 2.06
N PHE A 36 -8.77 -2.01 2.52
CA PHE A 36 -9.93 -1.55 1.75
C PHE A 36 -9.49 -0.71 0.54
N ARG A 37 -8.38 0.05 0.68
CA ARG A 37 -7.83 0.84 -0.43
C ARG A 37 -7.35 -0.04 -1.58
N ARG A 38 -6.76 -1.20 -1.27
CA ARG A 38 -6.33 -2.18 -2.28
C ARG A 38 -7.43 -3.18 -2.65
N ARG A 39 -8.55 -3.21 -1.90
CA ARG A 39 -9.63 -4.21 -2.00
C ARG A 39 -9.13 -5.65 -1.83
N GLU A 40 -8.13 -5.85 -0.98
CA GLU A 40 -7.39 -7.10 -0.88
C GLU A 40 -7.14 -7.49 0.58
N ALA A 41 -7.21 -8.78 0.86
CA ALA A 41 -6.81 -9.41 2.10
C ALA A 41 -5.72 -10.45 1.83
N VAL A 42 -4.59 -10.33 2.53
CA VAL A 42 -3.47 -11.26 2.48
C VAL A 42 -3.41 -11.98 3.82
N PHE A 43 -3.38 -13.30 3.83
CA PHE A 43 -3.40 -14.09 5.06
C PHE A 43 -2.81 -15.49 4.86
N GLU A 44 -2.32 -16.10 5.93
CA GLU A 44 -1.78 -17.47 5.92
C GLU A 44 -2.74 -18.46 6.55
N LEU A 45 -2.97 -19.59 5.89
CA LEU A 45 -3.76 -20.69 6.44
C LEU A 45 -2.88 -21.92 6.72
N PRO A 46 -3.05 -22.59 7.89
CA PRO A 46 -2.32 -23.80 8.22
C PRO A 46 -2.81 -25.04 7.46
N HIS A 47 -4.12 -25.12 7.18
CA HIS A 47 -4.74 -26.17 6.36
C HIS A 47 -5.45 -25.52 5.16
N ALA A 48 -5.19 -26.03 3.96
CA ALA A 48 -5.48 -25.39 2.69
C ALA A 48 -6.96 -25.41 2.29
N ASN A 49 -7.83 -24.70 3.01
CA ASN A 49 -9.22 -24.53 2.60
C ASN A 49 -9.59 -23.04 2.46
N VAL A 50 -9.14 -22.44 1.36
CA VAL A 50 -9.49 -21.07 0.95
C VAL A 50 -11.01 -20.89 0.84
N GLU A 51 -11.72 -21.96 0.53
CA GLU A 51 -13.17 -21.97 0.36
C GLU A 51 -13.91 -21.66 1.68
N THR A 52 -13.37 -22.11 2.82
CA THR A 52 -13.90 -21.73 4.14
C THR A 52 -13.75 -20.23 4.38
N ALA A 53 -12.64 -19.62 3.94
CA ALA A 53 -12.44 -18.18 4.04
C ALA A 53 -13.41 -17.41 3.14
N LYS A 54 -13.64 -17.87 1.90
CA LYS A 54 -14.65 -17.28 1.00
C LYS A 54 -16.04 -17.31 1.63
N GLN A 55 -16.47 -18.47 2.13
CA GLN A 55 -17.78 -18.64 2.78
C GLN A 55 -17.96 -17.70 3.97
N ALA A 56 -16.95 -17.60 4.85
CA ALA A 56 -17.01 -16.73 6.02
C ALA A 56 -17.12 -15.24 5.63
N ILE A 57 -16.43 -14.81 4.57
CA ILE A 57 -16.47 -13.44 4.04
C ILE A 57 -17.84 -13.15 3.40
N THR A 58 -18.40 -14.10 2.65
CA THR A 58 -19.76 -13.99 2.10
C THR A 58 -20.81 -13.88 3.19
N MET A 59 -20.72 -14.69 4.26
CA MET A 59 -21.64 -14.61 5.41
C MET A 59 -21.55 -13.27 6.15
N ALA A 60 -20.41 -12.60 6.09
CA ALA A 60 -20.21 -11.28 6.67
C ALA A 60 -20.71 -10.12 5.78
N GLY A 61 -21.27 -10.41 4.60
CA GLY A 61 -21.82 -9.42 3.67
C GLY A 61 -20.81 -8.82 2.71
N TYR A 62 -19.66 -9.47 2.50
CA TYR A 62 -18.64 -9.05 1.53
C TYR A 62 -18.57 -10.06 0.37
N GLU A 63 -18.08 -9.61 -0.79
CA GLU A 63 -18.04 -10.43 -1.99
C GLU A 63 -16.59 -10.83 -2.32
N PRO A 64 -16.17 -12.08 -2.08
CA PRO A 64 -14.84 -12.55 -2.45
C PRO A 64 -14.80 -12.88 -3.95
N ILE A 65 -14.02 -12.12 -4.72
CA ILE A 65 -13.96 -12.27 -6.19
C ILE A 65 -12.93 -13.33 -6.59
N GLU A 66 -11.70 -13.17 -6.13
CA GLU A 66 -10.58 -13.97 -6.57
C GLU A 66 -9.70 -14.29 -5.35
N ALA A 67 -9.31 -15.55 -5.21
CA ALA A 67 -8.44 -15.98 -4.13
C ALA A 67 -7.37 -16.92 -4.69
N GLY A 68 -6.11 -16.51 -4.60
CA GLY A 68 -4.96 -17.25 -5.10
C GLY A 68 -3.92 -17.45 -4.01
N GLU A 69 -3.18 -18.55 -4.08
CA GLU A 69 -1.94 -18.71 -3.32
C GLU A 69 -0.93 -17.67 -3.84
N VAL A 70 -0.35 -16.89 -2.92
CA VAL A 70 0.65 -15.88 -3.27
C VAL A 70 1.92 -16.12 -2.48
N ASP A 71 3.05 -15.85 -3.12
CA ASP A 71 4.31 -15.82 -2.40
C ASP A 71 4.35 -14.60 -1.47
N ALA A 72 4.79 -14.84 -0.24
CA ALA A 72 4.66 -13.94 0.90
C ALA A 72 5.64 -12.76 0.88
N THR A 73 6.60 -12.80 -0.02
CA THR A 73 7.64 -11.79 -0.19
C THR A 73 7.17 -10.82 -1.26
N ARG A 74 6.91 -9.57 -0.85
CA ARG A 74 7.03 -8.47 -1.82
C ARG A 74 8.51 -8.35 -2.13
N GLU A 75 8.92 -9.04 -3.19
CA GLU A 75 10.28 -8.95 -3.68
C GLU A 75 10.49 -7.59 -4.31
N TYR A 76 11.47 -6.88 -3.76
CA TYR A 76 11.94 -5.61 -4.27
C TYR A 76 13.39 -5.78 -4.65
N ASP A 77 13.73 -5.33 -5.84
CA ASP A 77 15.11 -5.37 -6.34
C ASP A 77 15.93 -4.20 -5.75
N TYR A 78 15.24 -3.15 -5.28
CA TYR A 78 15.89 -1.94 -4.81
C TYR A 78 15.10 -1.25 -3.67
N ILE A 79 15.80 -1.00 -2.57
CA ILE A 79 15.23 -0.36 -1.37
C ILE A 79 15.87 1.01 -1.19
N ILE A 80 15.05 2.04 -1.10
CA ILE A 80 15.48 3.42 -0.86
C ILE A 80 14.96 3.88 0.50
N ILE A 81 15.85 4.41 1.33
CA ILE A 81 15.50 4.99 2.63
C ILE A 81 15.51 6.52 2.51
N GLY A 82 14.35 7.12 2.77
CA GLY A 82 14.07 8.54 2.56
C GLY A 82 13.39 8.81 1.21
N SER A 83 12.73 9.96 1.12
CA SER A 83 11.95 10.40 -0.05
C SER A 83 12.35 11.79 -0.56
N GLY A 84 13.61 12.20 -0.35
CA GLY A 84 14.12 13.45 -0.89
C GLY A 84 14.35 13.44 -2.41
N ALA A 85 14.82 14.56 -2.96
CA ALA A 85 15.08 14.68 -4.41
C ALA A 85 15.98 13.57 -4.97
N ALA A 86 17.04 13.21 -4.24
CA ALA A 86 17.94 12.12 -4.63
C ALA A 86 17.24 10.75 -4.62
N ALA A 87 16.36 10.49 -3.66
CA ALA A 87 15.59 9.25 -3.58
C ALA A 87 14.64 9.11 -4.78
N PHE A 88 13.94 10.18 -5.14
CA PHE A 88 13.09 10.18 -6.34
C PHE A 88 13.90 9.98 -7.62
N ALA A 89 15.02 10.70 -7.79
CA ALA A 89 15.88 10.51 -8.97
C ALA A 89 16.40 9.07 -9.09
N SER A 90 16.86 8.51 -7.97
CA SER A 90 17.33 7.12 -7.88
C SER A 90 16.22 6.10 -8.17
N ALA A 91 15.01 6.30 -7.63
CA ALA A 91 13.86 5.44 -7.88
C ALA A 91 13.43 5.45 -9.36
N ILE A 92 13.38 6.64 -9.97
CA ILE A 92 13.04 6.81 -11.39
C ILE A 92 14.06 6.07 -12.25
N GLU A 93 15.36 6.25 -11.98
CA GLU A 93 16.40 5.60 -12.78
C GLU A 93 16.37 4.07 -12.62
N ALA A 94 16.28 3.56 -11.39
CA ALA A 94 16.15 2.12 -11.13
C ALA A 94 14.91 1.53 -11.81
N SER A 95 13.78 2.25 -11.80
CA SER A 95 12.55 1.82 -12.46
C SER A 95 12.70 1.72 -13.99
N LYS A 96 13.52 2.57 -14.63
CA LYS A 96 13.81 2.44 -16.08
C LYS A 96 14.53 1.15 -16.43
N TYR A 97 15.32 0.61 -15.50
CA TYR A 97 15.97 -0.70 -15.64
C TYR A 97 15.06 -1.88 -15.24
N GLY A 98 13.77 -1.61 -14.94
CA GLY A 98 12.80 -2.64 -14.60
C GLY A 98 12.82 -3.10 -13.13
N ALA A 99 13.59 -2.44 -12.26
CA ALA A 99 13.64 -2.78 -10.85
C ALA A 99 12.30 -2.49 -10.15
N LYS A 100 11.82 -3.43 -9.32
CA LYS A 100 10.75 -3.20 -8.35
C LYS A 100 11.31 -2.42 -7.17
N VAL A 101 11.09 -1.11 -7.18
CA VAL A 101 11.62 -0.21 -6.15
C VAL A 101 10.63 -0.06 -4.99
N VAL A 102 11.12 -0.12 -3.75
CA VAL A 102 10.39 0.33 -2.57
C VAL A 102 11.10 1.52 -1.94
N MET A 103 10.33 2.54 -1.57
CA MET A 103 10.82 3.73 -0.91
C MET A 103 10.16 3.85 0.46
N ILE A 104 10.96 4.06 1.50
CA ILE A 104 10.50 4.11 2.88
C ILE A 104 10.83 5.48 3.45
N GLU A 105 9.81 6.22 3.88
CA GLU A 105 9.94 7.56 4.47
C GLU A 105 9.27 7.58 5.84
N ARG A 106 9.89 8.27 6.81
CA ARG A 106 9.34 8.46 8.15
C ARG A 106 8.40 9.67 8.25
N GLY A 107 8.62 10.69 7.42
CA GLY A 107 7.90 11.96 7.45
C GLY A 107 7.11 12.24 6.17
N THR A 108 7.00 13.53 5.83
CA THR A 108 6.34 13.96 4.59
C THR A 108 7.15 13.56 3.37
N ILE A 109 6.49 12.90 2.43
CA ILE A 109 7.09 12.49 1.14
C ILE A 109 7.63 13.72 0.40
N GLY A 110 8.79 13.59 -0.23
CA GLY A 110 9.42 14.67 -1.02
C GLY A 110 10.61 15.33 -0.33
N GLY A 111 10.80 15.07 0.96
CA GLY A 111 11.87 15.65 1.76
C GLY A 111 11.80 17.18 1.79
N THR A 112 12.95 17.84 1.98
CA THR A 112 12.99 19.30 2.18
C THR A 112 12.57 20.09 0.94
N CYS A 113 13.08 19.74 -0.25
CA CYS A 113 13.00 20.60 -1.43
C CYS A 113 11.57 21.01 -1.81
N VAL A 114 10.64 20.06 -1.83
CA VAL A 114 9.25 20.30 -2.25
C VAL A 114 8.33 20.76 -1.12
N ASN A 115 8.68 20.42 0.13
CA ASN A 115 7.81 20.71 1.26
C ASN A 115 8.11 22.06 1.93
N ILE A 116 9.39 22.35 2.18
CA ILE A 116 9.82 23.53 2.97
C ILE A 116 11.10 24.18 2.43
N GLY A 117 11.56 23.76 1.25
CA GLY A 117 12.83 24.18 0.66
C GLY A 117 12.65 25.07 -0.54
N CYS A 118 13.52 24.88 -1.53
CA CYS A 118 13.61 25.79 -2.68
C CYS A 118 12.32 25.86 -3.51
N VAL A 119 11.54 24.78 -3.64
CA VAL A 119 10.33 24.80 -4.47
C VAL A 119 9.28 25.77 -3.92
N PRO A 120 8.79 25.63 -2.67
CA PRO A 120 7.82 26.60 -2.13
C PRO A 120 8.41 28.01 -2.04
N SER A 121 9.70 28.17 -1.70
CA SER A 121 10.35 29.49 -1.68
C SER A 121 10.34 30.17 -3.06
N LYS A 122 10.67 29.44 -4.14
CA LYS A 122 10.67 30.00 -5.50
C LYS A 122 9.26 30.29 -6.01
N THR A 123 8.28 29.45 -5.65
CA THR A 123 6.86 29.72 -5.94
C THR A 123 6.40 31.03 -5.29
N LEU A 124 6.74 31.25 -4.00
CA LEU A 124 6.39 32.48 -3.29
C LEU A 124 7.07 33.72 -3.87
N LEU A 125 8.37 33.62 -4.20
CA LEU A 125 9.07 34.72 -4.86
C LEU A 125 8.41 35.09 -6.19
N ARG A 126 8.04 34.10 -7.01
CA ARG A 126 7.36 34.34 -8.28
C ARG A 126 5.98 34.98 -8.08
N ALA A 127 5.23 34.55 -7.06
CA ALA A 127 3.96 35.18 -6.71
C ALA A 127 4.15 36.65 -6.31
N GLY A 128 5.21 36.97 -5.55
CA GLY A 128 5.57 38.35 -5.21
C GLY A 128 5.88 39.20 -6.44
N GLU A 129 6.70 38.70 -7.37
CA GLU A 129 7.02 39.40 -8.62
C GLU A 129 5.76 39.72 -9.44
N ILE A 130 4.83 38.78 -9.54
CA ILE A 130 3.58 38.98 -10.30
C ILE A 130 2.70 40.06 -9.64
N ASN A 131 2.67 40.13 -8.31
CA ASN A 131 1.85 41.11 -7.59
C ASN A 131 2.51 42.50 -7.49
N TYR A 132 3.85 42.58 -7.54
CA TYR A 132 4.58 43.85 -7.44
C TYR A 132 4.69 44.61 -8.77
N ILE A 133 4.52 43.94 -9.91
CA ILE A 133 4.64 44.54 -11.26
C ILE A 133 3.28 45.01 -11.81
N ASN A 134 2.23 45.13 -10.98
CA ASN A 134 0.96 45.78 -11.33
C ASN A 134 0.80 47.13 -10.62
#